data_AF-A0A5Q4DVB6-F1
#
_entry.id   AF-A0A5Q4DVB6-F1
#
_cell.length_a   1.000
_cell.length_b   1.000
_cell.length_c   1.000
_cell.angle_alpha   90.00
_cell.angle_beta   90.00
_cell.angle_gamma   90.00
#
_symmetry.space_group_name_H-M   'P 1'
#
loop_
_entity.id
_entity.type
_entity.pdbx_description
1 polymer ?
#
loop_
_entity_poly.entity_id
_entity_poly.type
_entity_poly.pdbx_seq_one_letter_code
_entity_poly.pdbx_strand_id
1 'polypeptide(L)'
;MSYHTLIDAEMSQITPIDLLELDHVQRARDWVRAGAELCRLRPPASPPMHLVSYFPVVDQGQVLLGDHISSGLWLPPGGHVAPGEHSRDTVTRECAEELRMSAHLLHPASLFLTIAETVGANPHEDVSLWYALQGNAARMPDYDRREYRTMRWFRFNDAPFDDSDPNLERFLGKLTEQFHAA
;
A
#
# COMPACT_ATOMS: atom_id res chain seq x y z
N MET A 1 -7.84 -22.17 8.80
CA MET A 1 -6.81 -21.16 9.13
C MET A 1 -7.55 -19.93 9.66
N SER A 2 -7.12 -19.31 10.77
CA SER A 2 -7.79 -18.08 11.24
C SER A 2 -7.42 -16.89 10.36
N TYR A 3 -8.19 -15.80 10.44
CA TYR A 3 -7.89 -14.55 9.74
C TYR A 3 -6.50 -14.02 10.09
N HIS A 4 -6.15 -13.95 11.37
CA HIS A 4 -4.81 -13.56 11.82
C HIS A 4 -3.70 -14.46 11.27
N THR A 5 -3.92 -15.78 11.20
CA THR A 5 -2.91 -16.69 10.62
C THR A 5 -2.74 -16.45 9.12
N LEU A 6 -3.81 -16.11 8.39
CA LEU A 6 -3.72 -15.76 6.96
C LEU A 6 -2.90 -14.47 6.77
N ILE A 7 -3.17 -13.44 7.57
CA ILE A 7 -2.44 -12.17 7.49
C ILE A 7 -0.98 -12.31 7.95
N ASP A 8 -0.70 -13.04 9.03
CA ASP A 8 0.70 -13.30 9.45
C ASP A 8 1.46 -14.10 8.38
N ALA A 9 0.79 -15.03 7.69
CA ALA A 9 1.38 -15.78 6.60
C ALA A 9 1.71 -14.86 5.41
N GLU A 10 0.86 -13.90 5.08
CA GLU A 10 1.13 -12.87 4.06
C GLU A 10 2.39 -12.06 4.41
N MET A 11 2.43 -11.50 5.63
CA MET A 11 3.56 -10.71 6.12
C MET A 11 4.86 -11.52 6.17
N SER A 12 4.76 -12.84 6.39
CA SER A 12 5.92 -13.73 6.46
C SER A 12 6.66 -13.93 5.13
N GLN A 13 6.02 -13.60 4.00
CA GLN A 13 6.64 -13.70 2.67
C GLN A 13 7.56 -12.51 2.36
N ILE A 14 7.47 -11.44 3.16
CA ILE A 14 8.24 -10.22 2.94
C ILE A 14 9.70 -10.46 3.36
N THR A 15 10.61 -10.22 2.42
CA THR A 15 12.05 -10.14 2.71
C THR A 15 12.42 -8.68 2.92
N PRO A 16 12.75 -8.23 4.14
CA PRO A 16 13.06 -6.83 4.40
C PRO A 16 14.33 -6.36 3.68
N ILE A 17 14.35 -5.12 3.18
CA ILE A 17 15.52 -4.53 2.51
C ILE A 17 16.43 -3.72 3.44
N ASP A 18 15.93 -3.31 4.60
CA ASP A 18 16.68 -2.54 5.59
C ASP A 18 16.17 -2.81 7.01
N LEU A 19 16.82 -2.19 8.00
CA LEU A 19 16.48 -2.37 9.41
C LEU A 19 15.12 -1.78 9.78
N LEU A 20 14.66 -0.75 9.07
CA LEU A 20 13.38 -0.10 9.35
C LEU A 20 12.21 -0.97 8.87
N GLU A 21 12.31 -1.55 7.67
CA GLU A 21 11.32 -2.53 7.20
C GLU A 21 11.33 -3.79 8.08
N LEU A 22 12.51 -4.25 8.52
CA LEU A 22 12.62 -5.38 9.42
C LEU A 22 11.86 -5.13 10.74
N ASP A 23 12.04 -3.96 11.35
CA ASP A 23 11.31 -3.55 12.55
C ASP A 23 9.79 -3.50 12.30
N HIS A 24 9.37 -2.87 11.20
CA HIS A 24 7.95 -2.80 10.83
C HIS A 24 7.32 -4.18 10.64
N VAL A 25 7.98 -5.09 9.92
CA VAL A 25 7.49 -6.46 9.72
C VAL A 25 7.39 -7.20 11.05
N GLN A 26 8.39 -7.10 11.92
CA GLN A 26 8.36 -7.74 13.24
C GLN A 26 7.21 -7.20 14.10
N ARG A 27 7.10 -5.87 14.20
CA ARG A 27 6.06 -5.21 14.98
C ARG A 27 4.65 -5.54 14.48
N ALA A 28 4.43 -5.52 13.15
CA ALA A 28 3.15 -5.87 12.55
C ALA A 28 2.77 -7.33 12.81
N ARG A 29 3.72 -8.26 12.67
CA ARG A 29 3.48 -9.68 12.92
C ARG A 29 3.18 -9.96 14.40
N ASP A 30 3.91 -9.33 15.31
CA ASP A 30 3.63 -9.48 16.75
C ASP A 30 2.26 -8.92 17.13
N TRP A 31 1.87 -7.78 16.54
CA TRP A 31 0.52 -7.21 16.67
C TRP A 31 -0.57 -8.17 16.17
N VAL A 32 -0.38 -8.80 14.99
CA VAL A 32 -1.30 -9.81 14.46
C VAL A 32 -1.36 -11.04 15.36
N ARG A 33 -0.22 -11.55 15.82
CA ARG A 33 -0.15 -12.76 16.67
C ARG A 33 -0.72 -12.56 18.06
N ALA A 34 -0.72 -11.33 18.57
CA ALA A 34 -1.40 -10.95 19.80
C ALA A 34 -2.94 -11.02 19.68
N GLY A 35 -3.49 -11.22 18.48
CA GLY A 35 -4.93 -11.30 18.24
C GLY A 35 -5.63 -9.95 18.25
N ALA A 36 -4.92 -8.87 17.93
CA ALA A 36 -5.48 -7.53 17.86
C ALA A 36 -6.59 -7.41 16.81
N GLU A 37 -7.48 -6.43 16.97
CA GLU A 37 -8.39 -6.06 15.89
C GLU A 37 -7.59 -5.40 14.77
N LEU A 38 -7.63 -5.99 13.57
CA LEU A 38 -6.75 -5.59 12.46
C LEU A 38 -7.38 -4.56 11.53
N CYS A 39 -8.70 -4.44 11.55
CA CYS A 39 -9.45 -3.63 10.60
C CYS A 39 -10.05 -2.41 11.30
N ARG A 40 -10.14 -1.29 10.59
CA ARG A 40 -10.86 -0.12 11.09
C ARG A 40 -12.36 -0.43 11.17
N LEU A 41 -12.86 -0.57 12.39
CA LEU A 41 -14.26 -0.87 12.67
C LEU A 41 -15.17 0.36 12.62
N ARG A 42 -14.63 1.53 12.99
CA ARG A 42 -15.37 2.81 12.96
C ARG A 42 -14.48 3.97 12.51
N PRO A 43 -15.00 4.86 11.66
CA PRO A 43 -14.31 6.11 11.36
C PRO A 43 -14.25 7.03 12.60
N PRO A 44 -13.26 7.94 12.69
CA PRO A 44 -12.19 8.12 11.72
C PRO A 44 -11.09 7.05 11.81
N ALA A 45 -10.83 6.47 13.00
CA ALA A 45 -9.69 5.59 13.22
C ALA A 45 -9.83 4.69 14.47
N SER A 46 -10.90 3.89 14.57
CA SER A 46 -11.07 2.93 15.66
C SER A 46 -11.03 1.49 15.14
N PRO A 47 -10.10 0.63 15.61
CA PRO A 47 -8.96 0.92 16.51
C PRO A 47 -7.93 1.87 15.89
N PRO A 48 -7.03 2.49 16.69
CA PRO A 48 -6.06 3.50 16.23
C PRO A 48 -4.88 2.91 15.46
N MET A 49 -4.83 1.59 15.26
CA MET A 49 -3.87 0.92 14.40
C MET A 49 -4.66 -0.08 13.56
N HIS A 50 -4.50 -0.05 12.23
CA HIS A 50 -5.25 -0.94 11.34
C HIS A 50 -4.53 -1.17 10.01
N LEU A 51 -4.95 -2.24 9.32
CA LEU A 51 -4.40 -2.66 8.04
C LEU A 51 -4.89 -1.78 6.89
N VAL A 52 -3.94 -1.43 6.04
CA VAL A 52 -4.15 -0.76 4.75
C VAL A 52 -3.44 -1.59 3.68
N SER A 53 -3.97 -1.59 2.46
CA SER A 53 -3.28 -2.14 1.29
C SER A 53 -3.00 -1.03 0.30
N TYR A 54 -1.73 -0.77 0.05
CA TYR A 54 -1.28 0.10 -1.04
C TYR A 54 -1.00 -0.75 -2.28
N PHE A 55 -1.35 -0.22 -3.44
CA PHE A 55 -1.10 -0.89 -4.71
C PHE A 55 -0.45 0.05 -5.75
N PRO A 56 0.86 0.35 -5.62
CA PRO A 56 1.57 1.11 -6.64
C PRO A 56 1.45 0.45 -8.02
N VAL A 57 0.82 1.16 -8.95
CA VAL A 57 0.70 0.73 -10.35
C VAL A 57 1.94 1.21 -11.10
N VAL A 58 2.65 0.29 -11.74
CA VAL A 58 3.93 0.57 -12.39
C VAL A 58 3.96 0.11 -13.85
N ASP A 59 4.76 0.80 -14.66
CA ASP A 59 5.08 0.41 -16.03
C ASP A 59 6.39 1.08 -16.46
N GLN A 60 7.33 0.31 -17.04
CA GLN A 60 8.59 0.82 -17.61
C GLN A 60 9.37 1.84 -16.73
N GLY A 61 9.52 1.54 -15.43
CA GLY A 61 10.22 2.43 -14.48
C GLY A 61 9.43 3.71 -14.14
N GLN A 62 8.13 3.71 -14.39
CA GLN A 62 7.20 4.74 -13.97
C GLN A 62 6.19 4.19 -12.97
N VAL A 63 5.73 5.05 -12.05
CA VAL A 63 4.69 4.77 -11.05
C VAL A 63 3.55 5.76 -11.24
N LEU A 64 2.32 5.29 -11.11
CA LEU A 64 1.12 6.12 -11.07
C LEU A 64 0.88 6.60 -9.63
N LEU A 65 0.82 7.91 -9.42
CA LEU A 65 0.48 8.53 -8.14
C LEU A 65 -0.69 9.48 -8.32
N GLY A 66 -1.50 9.62 -7.28
CA GLY A 66 -2.62 10.57 -7.22
C GLY A 66 -2.40 11.66 -6.17
N ASP A 67 -2.74 12.91 -6.51
CA ASP A 67 -2.87 14.02 -5.56
C ASP A 67 -4.12 13.76 -4.72
N HIS A 68 -3.92 13.12 -3.57
CA HIS A 68 -4.98 12.61 -2.73
C HIS A 68 -5.61 13.75 -1.91
N ILE A 69 -6.94 13.86 -2.00
CA ILE A 69 -7.69 15.03 -1.51
C ILE A 69 -7.56 15.18 0.00
N SER A 70 -7.68 14.08 0.74
CA SER A 70 -7.73 14.10 2.21
C SER A 70 -6.36 14.26 2.87
N SER A 71 -5.30 13.70 2.29
CA SER A 71 -3.93 13.83 2.83
C SER A 71 -3.21 15.07 2.29
N GLY A 72 -3.53 15.52 1.09
CA GLY A 72 -2.76 16.55 0.39
C GLY A 72 -1.41 16.07 -0.16
N LEU A 73 -1.15 14.76 -0.13
CA LEU A 73 0.07 14.13 -0.62
C LEU A 73 -0.16 13.45 -1.98
N TRP A 74 0.91 13.24 -2.73
CA TRP A 74 0.97 12.33 -3.87
C TRP A 74 1.16 10.89 -3.40
N LEU A 75 0.10 10.08 -3.44
CA LEU A 75 0.12 8.72 -2.90
C LEU A 75 -0.09 7.67 -3.99
N PRO A 76 0.47 6.47 -3.80
CA PRO A 76 -0.04 5.29 -4.47
C PRO A 76 -1.53 5.08 -4.12
N PRO A 77 -2.33 4.54 -5.04
CA PRO A 77 -3.68 4.07 -4.74
C PRO A 77 -3.71 3.02 -3.63
N GLY A 78 -4.79 2.98 -2.85
CA GLY A 78 -4.82 2.14 -1.66
C GLY A 78 -5.96 2.43 -0.70
N GLY A 79 -6.35 1.40 0.04
CA GLY A 79 -7.48 1.48 0.95
C GLY A 79 -7.40 0.56 2.15
N HIS A 80 -8.38 0.70 3.05
CA HIS A 80 -8.43 -0.05 4.29
C HIS A 80 -8.85 -1.48 4.03
N VAL A 81 -8.22 -2.43 4.73
CA VAL A 81 -8.64 -3.85 4.67
C VAL A 81 -9.92 -4.04 5.48
N ALA A 82 -10.94 -4.64 4.87
CA ALA A 82 -12.21 -4.92 5.55
C ALA A 82 -12.12 -6.15 6.48
N PRO A 83 -12.96 -6.25 7.53
CA PRO A 83 -12.97 -7.42 8.41
C PRO A 83 -13.17 -8.74 7.65
N GLY A 84 -12.21 -9.65 7.78
CA GLY A 84 -12.23 -10.96 7.11
C GLY A 84 -11.83 -10.93 5.63
N GLU A 85 -11.53 -9.76 5.07
CA GLU A 85 -11.00 -9.59 3.71
C GLU A 85 -9.48 -9.85 3.71
N HIS A 86 -8.99 -10.63 2.75
CA HIS A 86 -7.54 -10.75 2.57
C HIS A 86 -6.99 -9.45 2.00
N SER A 87 -5.80 -8.99 2.41
CA SER A 87 -5.20 -7.73 1.92
C SER A 87 -5.05 -7.68 0.38
N ARG A 88 -4.77 -8.81 -0.26
CA ARG A 88 -4.78 -8.94 -1.74
C ARG A 88 -6.18 -8.75 -2.36
N ASP A 89 -7.23 -9.15 -1.65
CA ASP A 89 -8.61 -8.94 -2.11
C ASP A 89 -8.98 -7.47 -1.98
N THR A 90 -8.50 -6.79 -0.93
CA THR A 90 -8.57 -5.32 -0.79
C THR A 90 -7.95 -4.64 -2.01
N VAL A 91 -6.75 -5.03 -2.43
CA VAL A 91 -6.12 -4.48 -3.65
C VAL A 91 -7.00 -4.66 -4.89
N THR A 92 -7.63 -5.84 -5.04
CA THR A 92 -8.50 -6.12 -6.19
C THR A 92 -9.75 -5.24 -6.17
N ARG A 93 -10.39 -5.09 -5.00
CA ARG A 93 -11.56 -4.23 -4.80
C ARG A 93 -11.23 -2.76 -5.03
N GLU A 94 -10.22 -2.24 -4.33
CA GLU A 94 -9.83 -0.82 -4.41
C GLU A 94 -9.33 -0.46 -5.82
N CYS A 95 -8.59 -1.33 -6.52
CA CYS A 95 -8.18 -1.07 -7.90
C CYS A 95 -9.40 -0.91 -8.85
N ALA A 96 -10.47 -1.67 -8.61
CA ALA A 96 -11.72 -1.53 -9.36
C ALA A 96 -12.53 -0.28 -8.94
N GLU A 97 -12.52 0.08 -7.67
CA GLU A 97 -13.25 1.24 -7.12
C GLU A 97 -12.56 2.57 -7.46
N GLU A 98 -11.26 2.65 -7.21
CA GLU A 98 -10.45 3.86 -7.35
C GLU A 98 -9.98 4.09 -8.78
N LEU A 99 -9.53 3.05 -9.50
CA LEU A 99 -8.89 3.17 -10.83
C LEU A 99 -9.70 2.55 -11.97
N ARG A 100 -10.85 1.95 -11.68
CA ARG A 100 -11.71 1.29 -12.69
C ARG A 100 -10.94 0.27 -13.53
N MET A 101 -9.94 -0.36 -12.91
CA MET A 101 -9.02 -1.32 -13.52
C MET A 101 -9.18 -2.70 -12.91
N SER A 102 -8.73 -3.73 -13.62
CA SER A 102 -8.50 -5.05 -13.04
C SER A 102 -7.10 -5.10 -12.44
N ALA A 103 -6.96 -5.56 -11.20
CA ALA A 103 -5.66 -5.70 -10.56
C ALA A 103 -4.86 -6.84 -11.21
N HIS A 104 -3.63 -6.54 -11.63
CA HIS A 104 -2.69 -7.52 -12.16
C HIS A 104 -1.42 -7.46 -11.33
N LEU A 105 -1.36 -8.30 -10.30
CA LEU A 105 -0.23 -8.37 -9.37
C LEU A 105 1.04 -8.80 -10.10
N LEU A 106 2.12 -8.04 -9.92
CA LEU A 106 3.45 -8.41 -10.42
C LEU A 106 4.10 -9.51 -9.57
N HIS A 107 3.68 -9.62 -8.31
CA HIS A 107 4.16 -10.63 -7.37
C HIS A 107 2.98 -11.27 -6.64
N PRO A 108 3.07 -12.57 -6.31
CA PRO A 108 1.97 -13.28 -5.67
C PRO A 108 1.68 -12.84 -4.23
N ALA A 109 2.60 -12.13 -3.57
CA ALA A 109 2.49 -11.64 -2.19
C ALA A 109 2.92 -10.18 -2.09
N SER A 110 2.63 -9.54 -0.94
CA SER A 110 3.12 -8.19 -0.65
C SER A 110 4.64 -8.13 -0.72
N LEU A 111 5.16 -7.06 -1.31
CA LEU A 111 6.59 -6.84 -1.44
C LEU A 111 7.19 -6.07 -0.29
N PHE A 112 6.41 -5.25 0.39
CA PHE A 112 6.92 -4.27 1.34
C PHE A 112 5.87 -3.99 2.42
N LEU A 113 6.33 -3.68 3.63
CA LEU A 113 5.45 -3.33 4.74
C LEU A 113 5.95 -2.11 5.48
N THR A 114 5.03 -1.18 5.73
CA THR A 114 5.30 0.02 6.51
C THR A 114 4.32 0.16 7.66
N ILE A 115 4.79 0.71 8.77
CA ILE A 115 3.92 1.24 9.82
C ILE A 115 4.16 2.75 9.83
N ALA A 116 3.12 3.54 9.62
CA ALA A 116 3.22 4.99 9.57
C ALA A 116 2.10 5.65 10.38
N GLU A 117 2.44 6.66 11.17
CA GLU A 117 1.43 7.49 11.84
C GLU A 117 0.89 8.52 10.85
N THR A 118 -0.43 8.58 10.70
CA THR A 118 -1.09 9.54 9.83
C THR A 118 -1.08 10.94 10.46
N VAL A 119 -0.86 11.95 9.62
CA VAL A 119 -0.86 13.36 10.04
C VAL A 119 -2.29 13.90 10.02
N GLY A 120 -2.70 14.63 11.05
CA GLY A 120 -3.97 15.36 11.06
C GLY A 120 -4.70 15.35 12.39
N ALA A 121 -6.00 15.63 12.35
CA ALA A 121 -6.83 15.78 13.56
C ALA A 121 -7.12 14.47 14.30
N ASN A 122 -6.91 13.32 13.65
CA ASN A 122 -7.15 11.99 14.22
C ASN A 122 -5.97 11.07 13.90
N PRO A 123 -4.81 11.27 14.54
CA PRO A 123 -3.63 10.46 14.28
C PRO A 123 -3.90 8.99 14.61
N HIS A 124 -3.44 8.11 13.74
CA HIS A 124 -3.53 6.66 13.84
C HIS A 124 -2.40 6.02 13.06
N GLU A 125 -2.14 4.75 13.32
CA GLU A 125 -1.10 3.98 12.64
C GLU A 125 -1.70 3.13 11.52
N ASP A 126 -1.26 3.40 10.30
CA ASP A 126 -1.52 2.54 9.16
C ASP A 126 -0.43 1.48 9.06
N VAL A 127 -0.85 0.22 9.06
CA VAL A 127 -0.01 -0.94 8.72
C VAL A 127 -0.25 -1.25 7.25
N SER A 128 0.58 -0.67 6.38
CA SER A 128 0.39 -0.76 4.94
C SER A 128 1.15 -1.95 4.36
N LEU A 129 0.43 -2.86 3.72
CA LEU A 129 0.99 -3.90 2.85
C LEU A 129 1.02 -3.37 1.41
N TRP A 130 2.19 -3.41 0.77
CA TRP A 130 2.39 -2.82 -0.55
C TRP A 130 2.43 -3.90 -1.64
N TYR A 131 1.63 -3.71 -2.68
CA TYR A 131 1.42 -4.65 -3.77
C TYR A 131 1.69 -4.00 -5.13
N ALA A 132 2.78 -4.37 -5.81
CA ALA A 132 3.04 -3.82 -7.14
C ALA A 132 2.04 -4.38 -8.17
N LEU A 133 1.37 -3.49 -8.93
CA LEU A 133 0.49 -3.85 -10.03
C LEU A 133 1.09 -3.47 -11.38
N GLN A 134 0.86 -4.30 -12.40
CA GLN A 134 1.17 -3.96 -13.78
C GLN A 134 0.16 -2.91 -14.29
N GLY A 135 0.68 -1.83 -14.85
CA GLY A 135 -0.10 -0.79 -15.54
C GLY A 135 0.27 -0.63 -17.02
N ASN A 136 -0.10 0.52 -17.57
CA ASN A 136 0.29 0.95 -18.91
C ASN A 136 0.48 2.47 -18.91
N ALA A 137 1.72 2.93 -18.86
CA ALA A 137 2.05 4.36 -18.76
C ALA A 137 1.64 5.18 -20.00
N ALA A 138 1.34 4.52 -21.12
CA ALA A 138 0.80 5.19 -22.31
C ALA A 138 -0.67 5.58 -22.17
N ARG A 139 -1.36 5.15 -21.10
CA ARG A 139 -2.77 5.46 -20.83
C ARG A 139 -2.95 5.88 -19.38
N MET A 140 -3.67 6.98 -19.16
CA MET A 140 -4.17 7.30 -17.83
C MET A 140 -5.43 6.46 -17.58
N PRO A 141 -5.53 5.70 -16.48
CA PRO A 141 -6.79 5.06 -16.14
C PRO A 141 -7.87 6.10 -15.83
N ASP A 142 -9.13 5.68 -15.89
CA ASP A 142 -10.18 6.45 -15.24
C ASP A 142 -10.00 6.33 -13.72
N TYR A 143 -10.38 7.34 -12.95
CA TYR A 143 -10.17 7.31 -11.52
C TYR A 143 -11.23 8.08 -10.74
N ASP A 144 -11.41 7.71 -9.47
CA ASP A 144 -12.38 8.35 -8.61
C ASP A 144 -11.95 9.78 -8.24
N ARG A 145 -12.65 10.76 -8.82
CA ARG A 145 -12.42 12.19 -8.56
C ARG A 145 -12.84 12.64 -7.17
N ARG A 146 -13.46 11.77 -6.37
CA ARG A 146 -13.74 12.01 -4.95
C ARG A 146 -12.51 11.78 -4.08
N GLU A 147 -11.55 11.01 -4.56
CA GLU A 147 -10.32 10.66 -3.84
C GLU A 147 -9.12 11.44 -4.37
N TYR A 148 -9.02 11.58 -5.70
CA TYR A 148 -7.88 12.22 -6.35
C TYR A 148 -8.27 13.50 -7.07
N ARG A 149 -7.55 14.60 -6.81
CA ARG A 149 -7.67 15.82 -7.62
C ARG A 149 -7.17 15.57 -9.04
N THR A 150 -6.04 14.88 -9.14
CA THR A 150 -5.41 14.47 -10.39
C THR A 150 -4.52 13.25 -10.16
N MET A 151 -4.23 12.51 -11.23
CA MET A 151 -3.26 11.41 -11.21
C MET A 151 -2.22 11.62 -12.31
N ARG A 152 -1.00 11.17 -12.06
CA ARG A 152 0.12 11.30 -13.00
C ARG A 152 1.06 10.11 -12.90
N TRP A 153 1.60 9.73 -14.06
CA TRP A 153 2.75 8.85 -14.17
C TRP A 153 4.05 9.62 -13.91
N PHE A 154 4.80 9.20 -12.92
CA PHE A 154 6.13 9.72 -12.59
C PHE A 154 7.18 8.66 -12.90
N ARG A 155 8.34 9.06 -13.42
CA ARG A 155 9.50 8.16 -13.43
C ARG A 155 9.94 7.92 -12.00
N PHE A 156 10.44 6.72 -11.68
CA PHE A 156 10.84 6.38 -10.31
C PHE A 156 11.80 7.42 -9.71
N ASN A 157 12.81 7.84 -10.46
CA ASN A 157 13.80 8.82 -9.99
C ASN A 157 13.28 10.27 -9.93
N ASP A 158 12.11 10.54 -10.53
CA ASP A 158 11.49 11.87 -10.60
C ASP A 158 10.18 11.92 -9.81
N ALA A 159 9.90 10.91 -8.97
CA ALA A 159 8.72 10.90 -8.13
C ALA A 159 8.81 12.01 -7.06
N PRO A 160 7.68 12.62 -6.67
CA PRO A 160 7.68 13.76 -5.75
C PRO A 160 7.86 13.31 -4.29
N PHE A 161 9.02 12.74 -3.96
CA PHE A 161 9.28 12.10 -2.66
C PHE A 161 9.01 13.01 -1.45
N ASP A 162 9.33 14.30 -1.57
CA ASP A 162 9.08 15.29 -0.51
C ASP A 162 7.59 15.53 -0.23
N ASP A 163 6.72 15.28 -1.23
CA ASP A 163 5.27 15.47 -1.17
C ASP A 163 4.51 14.12 -1.25
N SER A 164 5.16 13.01 -0.90
CA SER A 164 4.63 11.64 -0.99
C SER A 164 4.66 10.89 0.35
N ASP A 165 4.26 9.61 0.35
CA ASP A 165 4.57 8.71 1.47
C ASP A 165 6.10 8.64 1.65
N PRO A 166 6.62 8.81 2.88
CA PRO A 166 8.06 8.85 3.13
C PRO A 166 8.78 7.52 2.81
N ASN A 167 8.04 6.44 2.60
CA ASN A 167 8.57 5.14 2.25
C ASN A 167 8.48 4.83 0.74
N LEU A 168 7.92 5.73 -0.07
CA LEU A 168 7.77 5.52 -1.51
C LEU A 168 9.13 5.26 -2.18
N GLU A 169 10.16 6.04 -1.86
CA GLU A 169 11.50 5.87 -2.44
C GLU A 169 12.07 4.48 -2.14
N ARG A 170 11.94 4.02 -0.88
CA ARG A 170 12.39 2.69 -0.44
C ARG A 170 11.66 1.57 -1.18
N PHE A 171 10.33 1.71 -1.35
CA PHE A 171 9.53 0.76 -2.11
C PHE A 171 9.96 0.69 -3.59
N LEU A 172 10.16 1.83 -4.25
CA LEU A 172 10.56 1.87 -5.67
C LEU A 172 11.99 1.31 -5.87
N GLY A 173 12.90 1.57 -4.93
CA GLY A 173 14.22 0.96 -4.89
C GLY A 173 14.15 -0.56 -4.81
N LYS A 174 13.38 -1.08 -3.84
CA LYS A 174 13.14 -2.53 -3.68
C LYS A 174 12.59 -3.19 -4.94
N LEU A 175 11.61 -2.53 -5.58
CA LEU A 175 10.99 -3.04 -6.79
C LEU A 175 11.98 -3.12 -7.97
N THR A 176 12.86 -2.13 -8.10
CA THR A 176 13.90 -2.10 -9.14
C THR A 176 14.91 -3.24 -8.97
N GLU A 177 15.35 -3.51 -7.75
CA GLU A 177 16.27 -4.62 -7.46
C GLU A 177 15.65 -5.98 -7.81
N GLN A 178 14.35 -6.16 -7.53
CA GLN A 178 13.66 -7.41 -7.87
C GLN A 178 13.48 -7.62 -9.37
N PHE A 179 13.21 -6.56 -10.14
CA PHE A 179 13.15 -6.67 -11.61
C PHE A 179 14.51 -6.96 -12.25
N HIS A 180 15.62 -6.55 -11.64
CA HIS A 180 16.96 -6.90 -12.12
C HIS A 180 17.39 -8.31 -11.73
N ALA A 181 16.76 -8.92 -10.73
CA ALA A 181 17.07 -10.26 -10.24
C ALA A 181 16.26 -11.38 -10.94
N ALA A 182 15.25 -11.03 -11.74
CA ALA A 182 14.37 -11.94 -12.48
C ALA A 182 14.82 -12.14 -13.94
#